data_AF-R5GSY7-F1
#
_entry.id   AF-R5GSY7-F1
#
_cell.length_a   1.000
_cell.length_b   1.000
_cell.length_c   1.000
_cell.angle_alpha   90.00
_cell.angle_beta   90.00
_cell.angle_gamma   90.00
#
_symmetry.space_group_name_H-M   'P 1'
#
loop_
_entity.id
_entity.type
_entity.pdbx_description
1 polymer ?
#
loop_
_entity_poly.entity_id
_entity_poly.type
_entity_poly.pdbx_seq_one_letter_code
_entity_poly.pdbx_strand_id
1 'polypeptide(L)' 'MQDGRLTALPEAIGIARRTHRIVWQNIVFALGVKVAVMALGAMGMATLWMAVFADTGVALLAVLNAVRILKQPKR' A
#
# COMPACT_ATOMS: atom_id res chain seq x y z
N MET A 1 17.77 18.84 30.09
CA MET A 1 16.91 17.74 30.57
C MET A 1 16.14 17.19 29.37
N GLN A 2 16.24 15.88 29.13
CA GLN A 2 15.74 15.20 27.94
C GLN A 2 14.25 14.87 28.09
N ASP A 3 13.39 15.84 27.87
CA ASP A 3 11.94 15.71 28.12
C ASP A 3 11.14 15.47 26.81
N GLY A 4 11.80 14.94 25.77
CA GLY A 4 11.24 14.81 24.42
C GLY A 4 10.77 13.40 23.99
N ARG A 5 10.84 12.39 24.86
CA ARG A 5 10.60 10.98 24.47
C ARG A 5 9.21 10.43 24.81
N LEU A 6 8.49 11.04 25.74
CA LEU A 6 7.19 10.52 26.21
C LEU A 6 6.03 10.90 25.28
N THR A 7 6.11 12.04 24.58
CA THR A 7 5.10 12.49 23.59
C THR A 7 5.36 11.95 22.18
N ALA A 8 6.60 11.58 21.84
CA ALA A 8 6.95 11.03 20.54
C ALA A 8 6.37 9.62 20.29
N LEU A 9 6.20 8.83 21.36
CA LEU A 9 5.61 7.49 21.31
C LEU A 9 4.13 7.49 20.88
N PRO A 10 3.21 8.25 21.53
CA PRO A 10 1.82 8.29 21.12
C PRO A 10 1.60 8.92 19.73
N GLU A 11 2.41 9.92 19.33
CA GLU A 11 2.39 10.46 17.96
C GLU A 11 2.77 9.39 16.91
N ALA A 12 3.88 8.68 17.14
CA ALA A 12 4.34 7.62 16.24
C ALA A 12 3.31 6.49 16.10
N ILE A 13 2.63 6.13 17.19
CA ILE A 13 1.57 5.11 17.19
C ILE A 13 0.32 5.61 16.44
N GLY A 14 -0.01 6.90 16.54
CA GLY A 14 -1.10 7.52 15.78
C GLY A 14 -0.86 7.47 14.26
N ILE A 15 0.37 7.78 13.85
CA ILE A 15 0.80 7.70 12.44
C ILE A 15 0.79 6.24 11.97
N ALA A 16 1.37 5.33 12.75
CA ALA A 16 1.41 3.91 12.43
C ALA A 16 0.01 3.30 12.20
N ARG A 17 -0.99 3.70 13.00
CA ARG A 17 -2.38 3.23 12.83
C ARG A 17 -3.03 3.71 11.53
N ARG A 18 -2.74 4.93 11.08
CA ARG A 18 -3.21 5.42 9.77
C ARG A 18 -2.49 4.71 8.62
N THR A 19 -1.18 4.53 8.73
CA THR A 19 -0.38 3.75 7.78
C THR A 19 -0.91 2.34 7.64
N HIS A 20 -1.26 1.69 8.76
CA HIS A 20 -1.72 0.30 8.75
C HIS A 20 -3.01 0.10 7.96
N ARG A 21 -3.96 1.04 8.02
CA ARG A 21 -5.22 0.96 7.26
C ARG A 21 -5.00 1.08 5.75
N ILE A 22 -4.03 1.89 5.34
CA ILE A 22 -3.66 2.11 3.93
C ILE A 22 -2.83 0.93 3.40
N VAL A 23 -1.92 0.39 4.22
CA VAL A 23 -1.21 -0.87 3.91
C VAL A 23 -2.22 -1.99 3.67
N TRP A 24 -3.26 -2.09 4.50
CA TRP A 24 -4.35 -3.04 4.28
C TRP A 24 -5.10 -2.80 2.97
N GLN A 25 -5.40 -1.55 2.60
CA GLN A 25 -6.00 -1.24 1.28
C GLN A 25 -5.10 -1.66 0.11
N ASN A 26 -3.79 -1.47 0.25
CA ASN A 26 -2.81 -1.87 -0.77
C ASN A 26 -2.69 -3.40 -0.89
N ILE A 27 -2.62 -4.10 0.25
CA ILE A 27 -2.63 -5.58 0.29
C ILE A 27 -3.89 -6.11 -0.40
N VAL A 28 -5.05 -5.52 -0.12
CA VAL A 28 -6.32 -5.88 -0.77
C VAL A 28 -6.27 -5.61 -2.28
N PHE A 29 -5.69 -4.49 -2.72
CA PHE A 29 -5.53 -4.18 -4.15
C PHE A 29 -4.60 -5.16 -4.87
N ALA A 30 -3.46 -5.50 -4.25
CA ALA A 30 -2.51 -6.48 -4.77
C ALA A 30 -3.10 -7.88 -4.86
N LEU A 31 -3.84 -8.30 -3.82
CA LEU A 31 -4.59 -9.55 -3.84
C LEU A 31 -5.68 -9.55 -4.90
N GLY A 32 -6.40 -8.44 -5.08
CA GLY A 32 -7.44 -8.29 -6.11
C GLY A 32 -6.88 -8.49 -7.52
N VAL A 33 -5.74 -7.86 -7.82
CA VAL A 33 -5.05 -8.04 -9.10
C VAL A 33 -4.52 -9.46 -9.26
N LYS A 34 -3.89 -10.02 -8.22
CA LYS A 34 -3.41 -11.41 -8.25
C LYS A 34 -4.53 -12.38 -8.61
N VAL A 35 -5.70 -12.23 -7.99
CA VAL A 35 -6.90 -13.05 -8.25
C VAL A 35 -7.47 -12.78 -9.63
N ALA A 36 -7.53 -11.52 -10.08
CA ALA A 36 -8.02 -11.17 -11.41
C ALA A 36 -7.15 -11.78 -12.52
N VAL A 37 -5.83 -11.72 -12.37
CA VAL A 37 -4.87 -12.37 -13.29
C VAL A 37 -5.03 -13.89 -13.26
N MET A 38 -5.21 -14.48 -12.08
CA MET A 38 -5.47 -15.92 -11.95
C MET A 38 -6.76 -16.34 -12.65
N ALA A 39 -7.84 -15.57 -12.50
CA ALA A 39 -9.14 -15.83 -13.14
C ALA A 39 -9.06 -15.68 -14.67
N LEU A 40 -8.40 -14.63 -15.15
CA LEU A 40 -8.16 -14.43 -16.59
C LEU A 40 -7.24 -15.51 -17.19
N GLY A 41 -6.25 -15.98 -16.43
CA GLY A 41 -5.39 -17.11 -16.78
C GLY A 41 -6.17 -18.41 -16.87
N ALA A 42 -7.09 -18.66 -15.93
CA ALA A 42 -7.97 -19.81 -15.95
C ALA A 42 -8.94 -19.82 -17.16
N MET A 43 -9.33 -18.64 -17.66
CA MET A 43 -10.15 -18.50 -18.87
C MET A 43 -9.35 -18.58 -20.19
N GLY A 44 -8.01 -18.74 -20.13
CA GLY A 44 -7.17 -18.88 -21.32
C GLY A 44 -6.96 -17.60 -22.15
N MET A 45 -7.47 -16.45 -21.67
CA MET A 45 -7.37 -15.13 -22.33
C MET A 45 -6.29 -14.23 -21.70
N ALA A 46 -5.45 -14.76 -20.81
CA ALA A 46 -4.39 -13.99 -20.18
C ALA A 46 -3.27 -13.67 -21.17
N THR A 47 -3.33 -12.48 -21.76
CA THR A 47 -2.14 -11.90 -22.39
C THR A 47 -1.16 -11.54 -21.27
N LEU A 48 0.06 -12.09 -21.33
CA LEU A 48 1.14 -11.84 -20.36
C LEU A 48 1.32 -10.33 -20.08
N TRP A 49 1.07 -9.50 -21.08
CA TRP A 49 1.12 -8.04 -20.98
C TRP A 49 0.10 -7.43 -20.02
N MET A 50 -1.15 -7.90 -19.96
CA MET A 50 -2.13 -7.40 -18.97
C MET A 50 -1.77 -7.82 -17.55
N ALA A 51 -1.23 -9.02 -17.38
CA ALA A 51 -0.78 -9.51 -16.08
C ALA A 51 0.36 -8.65 -15.52
N VAL A 52 1.36 -8.34 -16.35
CA VAL A 52 2.48 -7.49 -15.96
C VAL A 52 2.02 -6.06 -15.69
N PHE A 53 1.15 -5.49 -16.53
CA PHE A 53 0.64 -4.13 -16.32
C PHE A 53 -0.14 -4.00 -15.00
N ALA A 54 -0.93 -5.02 -14.66
CA ALA A 54 -1.67 -5.04 -13.41
C ALA A 54 -0.75 -5.13 -12.19
N ASP A 55 0.24 -6.04 -12.17
CA ASP A 55 1.19 -6.14 -11.04
C ASP A 55 2.03 -4.86 -10.88
N THR A 56 2.50 -4.28 -12.00
CA THR A 56 3.30 -3.03 -11.97
C THR A 56 2.44 -1.83 -11.58
N GLY A 57 1.18 -1.77 -12.03
CA GLY A 57 0.23 -0.71 -11.69
C GLY A 57 -0.15 -0.70 -10.21
N VAL A 58 -0.34 -1.88 -9.61
CA VAL A 58 -0.52 -2.02 -8.16
C VAL A 58 0.71 -1.54 -7.40
N ALA A 59 1.91 -1.94 -7.85
CA ALA A 59 3.15 -1.51 -7.22
C ALA A 59 3.32 0.02 -7.28
N LEU A 60 2.94 0.66 -8.40
CA LEU A 60 2.94 2.12 -8.52
C LEU A 60 1.93 2.79 -7.59
N LEU A 61 0.70 2.26 -7.50
CA LEU A 61 -0.33 2.75 -6.56
C LEU A 61 0.10 2.59 -5.09
N ALA A 62 0.76 1.49 -4.77
CA ALA A 62 1.35 1.23 -3.47
C ALA A 62 2.39 2.30 -3.10
N VAL A 63 3.33 2.55 -4.00
CA VAL A 63 4.41 3.51 -3.82
C VAL A 63 3.86 4.94 -3.73
N LEU A 64 2.91 5.32 -4.59
CA LEU A 64 2.25 6.62 -4.53
C LEU A 64 1.54 6.86 -3.20
N ASN A 65 0.82 5.86 -2.68
CA ASN A 65 0.16 5.96 -1.37
C ASN A 65 1.18 6.01 -0.21
N ALA A 66 2.29 5.27 -0.30
CA ALA A 66 3.38 5.33 0.68
C ALA A 66 4.08 6.70 0.69
N VAL A 67 4.39 7.28 -0.48
CA VAL A 67 5.02 8.60 -0.58
C VAL A 67 4.09 9.71 -0.08
N ARG A 68 2.78 9.61 -0.33
CA ARG A 68 1.79 10.57 0.18
C ARG A 68 1.73 10.62 1.70
N ILE A 69 2.03 9.51 2.38
CA ILE A 69 2.05 9.44 3.84
C ILE A 69 3.31 10.07 4.43
N LEU A 70 4.45 9.89 3.76
CA LEU A 70 5.72 10.51 4.17
C LEU A 70 5.65 12.04 4.11
N LYS A 71 4.73 12.57 3.30
CA LYS A 71 4.48 14.00 3.12
C LYS A 71 3.45 14.57 4.10
N GLN A 72 2.89 13.79 5.05
CA GLN A 72 2.07 14.38 6.12
C GLN A 72 2.98 15.16 7.08
N PRO A 73 2.95 16.50 7.05
CA PRO A 73 3.82 17.31 7.88
C PRO A 73 3.31 17.23 9.31
N LYS A 74 4.26 16.98 10.21
CA LYS A 74 4.09 17.07 11.66
C LYS A 74 3.51 18.45 11.99
N ARG A 75 2.28 18.49 12.49
CA ARG A 75 1.70 19.65 13.17
C ARG A 75 1.43 19.28 14.60
#